data_AF-A0AB39TAU0-F1
#
_entry.id   AF-A0AB39TAU0-F1
#
_cell.length_a   1.000
_cell.length_b   1.000
_cell.length_c   1.000
_cell.angle_alpha   90.00
_cell.angle_beta   90.00
_cell.angle_gamma   90.00
#
_symmetry.space_group_name_H-M   'P 1'
#
loop_
_entity.id
_entity.type
_entity.pdbx_description
1 polymer ?
#
loop_
_entity_poly.entity_id
_entity_poly.type
_entity_poly.pdbx_seq_one_letter_code
_entity_poly.pdbx_strand_id
1 'polypeptide(L)'
;MESETAFADEELFPRDQPWDAVFDALSVSHSEFWLVADDMLGADLVSAVPEGDTLKGNGAAVGIPTQLSARRIAVVLSVWEEPAPDGRGVLLGTSRITAPGRELSLVNVEGREPGPVLVLPDEGEHEVKVWRLAPAEAGGPERYDVRVWPADREDSFRSG
;
A
#
# COMPACT_ATOMS: atom_id res chain seq x y z
N MET A 1 -0.37 4.97 -18.39
CA MET A 1 0.30 3.93 -19.21
C MET A 1 1.81 3.85 -18.96
N GLU A 2 2.39 4.62 -18.02
CA GLU A 2 3.82 4.54 -17.67
C GLU A 2 4.09 3.63 -16.45
N SER A 3 3.05 3.34 -15.65
CA SER A 3 3.17 2.63 -14.37
C SER A 3 3.44 1.14 -14.53
N GLU A 4 2.67 0.45 -15.38
CA GLU A 4 2.89 -0.96 -15.72
C GLU A 4 4.28 -1.16 -16.35
N THR A 5 4.74 -0.19 -17.14
CA THR A 5 6.07 -0.19 -17.74
C THR A 5 7.19 -0.05 -16.69
N ALA A 6 6.94 0.63 -15.58
CA ALA A 6 7.90 0.76 -14.47
C ALA A 6 8.18 -0.58 -13.76
N PHE A 7 7.37 -1.61 -14.00
CA PHE A 7 7.51 -2.96 -13.44
C PHE A 7 7.70 -4.05 -14.49
N ALA A 8 7.71 -3.71 -15.79
CA ALA A 8 7.64 -4.69 -16.89
C ALA A 8 8.80 -5.72 -16.90
N ASP A 9 9.98 -5.34 -16.42
CA ASP A 9 11.17 -6.22 -16.36
C ASP A 9 11.34 -6.89 -14.98
N GLU A 10 10.43 -6.66 -14.03
CA GLU A 10 10.48 -7.23 -12.68
C GLU A 10 9.44 -8.33 -12.46
N GLU A 11 9.95 -9.52 -12.16
CA GLU A 11 9.10 -10.61 -11.69
C GLU A 11 8.72 -10.40 -10.20
N LEU A 12 7.69 -9.60 -9.95
CA LEU A 12 7.20 -9.29 -8.59
C LEU A 12 6.54 -10.50 -7.90
N PHE A 13 5.94 -11.38 -8.71
CA PHE A 13 5.15 -12.54 -8.26
C PHE A 13 5.67 -13.85 -8.92
N PRO A 14 6.86 -14.34 -8.54
CA PRO A 14 7.54 -15.42 -9.25
C PRO A 14 6.97 -16.83 -9.01
N ARG A 15 6.13 -17.02 -7.98
CA ARG A 15 5.61 -18.34 -7.59
C ARG A 15 4.15 -18.30 -7.24
N ASP A 16 3.83 -17.41 -6.32
CA ASP A 16 2.47 -17.21 -5.83
C ASP A 16 1.93 -15.94 -6.46
N GLN A 17 0.68 -15.99 -6.93
CA GLN A 17 0.00 -14.86 -7.55
C GLN A 17 -0.97 -14.24 -6.54
N PRO A 18 -1.07 -12.91 -6.50
CA PRO A 18 -2.15 -12.28 -5.76
C PRO A 18 -3.50 -12.65 -6.40
N TRP A 19 -4.56 -12.54 -5.61
CA TRP A 19 -5.93 -12.67 -6.10
C TRP A 19 -6.28 -11.56 -7.10
N ASP A 20 -5.85 -10.33 -6.81
CA ASP A 20 -5.92 -9.19 -7.73
C ASP A 20 -4.75 -8.23 -7.47
N ALA A 21 -4.37 -7.47 -8.50
CA ALA A 21 -3.31 -6.47 -8.42
C ALA A 21 -3.56 -5.30 -9.38
N VAL A 22 -3.29 -4.10 -8.88
CA VAL A 22 -3.35 -2.85 -9.64
C VAL A 22 -1.97 -2.23 -9.70
N PHE A 23 -1.54 -1.88 -10.91
CA PHE A 23 -0.29 -1.20 -11.19
C PHE A 23 -0.58 0.23 -11.60
N ASP A 24 -0.12 1.20 -10.81
CA ASP A 24 -0.34 2.60 -11.13
C ASP A 24 0.76 3.54 -10.63
N ALA A 25 0.65 4.83 -10.94
CA ALA A 25 1.60 5.85 -10.59
C ALA A 25 0.88 7.06 -10.00
N LEU A 26 1.33 7.47 -8.82
CA LEU A 26 0.74 8.55 -8.04
C LEU A 26 1.72 9.73 -7.96
N SER A 27 1.18 10.94 -8.03
CA SER A 27 1.94 12.15 -7.70
C SER A 27 2.00 12.32 -6.19
N VAL A 28 3.21 12.31 -5.62
CA VAL A 28 3.42 12.48 -4.17
C VAL A 28 3.96 13.88 -3.89
N SER A 29 3.43 14.47 -2.82
CA SER A 29 3.85 15.72 -2.20
C SER A 29 4.16 15.44 -0.72
N HIS A 30 5.08 16.21 -0.12
CA HIS A 30 5.42 16.12 1.31
C HIS A 30 6.10 14.82 1.76
N SER A 31 6.66 14.06 0.82
CA SER A 31 7.40 12.82 1.09
C SER A 31 6.55 11.66 1.64
N GLU A 32 5.25 11.64 1.34
CA GLU A 32 4.34 10.64 1.89
C GLU A 32 3.05 10.46 1.08
N PHE A 33 2.49 9.26 1.13
CA PHE A 33 1.19 8.92 0.59
C PHE A 33 0.50 7.89 1.49
N TRP A 34 -0.80 7.66 1.30
CA TRP A 34 -1.58 6.78 2.17
C TRP A 34 -2.33 5.72 1.39
N LEU A 35 -2.42 4.53 1.97
CA LEU A 35 -3.47 3.56 1.69
C LEU A 35 -4.63 3.84 2.64
N VAL A 36 -5.85 3.97 2.12
CA VAL A 36 -7.06 4.29 2.89
C VAL A 36 -8.19 3.36 2.52
N ALA A 37 -9.08 3.07 3.47
CA ALA A 37 -10.37 2.42 3.17
C ALA A 37 -11.38 3.48 2.70
N ASP A 38 -11.97 3.30 1.51
CA ASP A 38 -12.68 4.35 0.75
C ASP A 38 -14.00 4.80 1.38
N ASP A 39 -14.57 4.00 2.29
CA ASP A 39 -15.81 4.36 3.00
C ASP A 39 -15.60 5.41 4.12
N MET A 40 -14.36 5.85 4.35
CA MET A 40 -14.04 6.90 5.31
C MET A 40 -13.68 8.21 4.61
N LEU A 41 -14.70 8.89 4.09
CA LEU A 41 -14.69 10.35 3.91
C LEU A 41 -14.25 11.01 5.24
N GLY A 42 -12.99 11.43 5.31
CA GLY A 42 -12.39 12.00 6.53
C GLY A 42 -11.56 11.04 7.36
N ALA A 43 -11.03 9.94 6.78
CA ALA A 43 -9.96 9.16 7.41
C ALA A 43 -8.88 10.11 7.94
N ASP A 44 -8.55 9.99 9.22
CA ASP A 44 -7.56 10.84 9.88
C ASP A 44 -6.16 10.51 9.36
N LEU A 45 -5.76 11.12 8.24
CA LEU A 45 -4.43 10.91 7.67
C LEU A 45 -3.33 11.46 8.57
N VAL A 46 -3.66 12.45 9.41
CA VAL A 46 -2.69 13.15 10.27
C VAL A 46 -2.13 12.21 11.34
N SER A 47 -2.96 11.35 11.94
CA SER A 47 -2.46 10.36 12.89
C SER A 47 -1.69 9.20 12.24
N ALA A 48 -1.83 9.02 10.93
CA ALA A 48 -1.09 8.04 10.13
C ALA A 48 0.17 8.61 9.46
N VAL A 49 0.59 9.85 9.77
CA VAL A 49 1.83 10.44 9.23
C VAL A 49 3.06 9.65 9.67
N PRO A 50 3.82 9.02 8.75
CA PRO A 50 5.01 8.23 9.08
C PRO A 50 6.10 9.08 9.73
N GLU A 51 6.85 8.45 10.64
CA GLU A 51 8.01 9.06 11.29
C GLU A 51 9.29 8.49 10.68
N GLY A 52 9.92 9.25 9.78
CA GLY A 52 11.12 8.81 9.06
C GLY A 52 10.80 7.81 7.95
N ASP A 53 11.58 6.73 7.86
CA ASP A 53 11.51 5.72 6.78
C ASP A 53 10.66 4.49 7.13
N THR A 54 9.75 4.60 8.10
CA THR A 54 8.86 3.50 8.53
C THR A 54 7.41 3.89 8.32
N LEU A 55 6.59 2.94 7.85
CA LEU A 55 5.16 3.18 7.70
C LEU A 55 4.47 3.39 9.04
N LYS A 56 3.31 4.05 9.04
CA LYS A 56 2.47 4.24 10.22
C LYS A 56 1.01 4.03 9.87
N GLY A 57 0.32 3.19 10.63
CA GLY A 57 -1.12 2.98 10.46
C GLY A 57 -1.90 3.33 11.70
N ASN A 58 -3.17 3.67 11.50
CA ASN A 58 -4.13 3.98 12.56
C ASN A 58 -5.42 3.13 12.45
N GLY A 59 -5.38 2.05 11.65
CA GLY A 59 -6.53 1.18 11.36
C GLY A 59 -7.45 1.70 10.25
N ALA A 60 -7.45 3.00 9.97
CA ALA A 60 -8.21 3.63 8.89
C ALA A 60 -7.36 3.89 7.64
N ALA A 61 -6.10 4.23 7.88
CA ALA A 61 -5.13 4.61 6.89
C ALA A 61 -3.75 4.05 7.27
N VAL A 62 -2.93 3.81 6.26
CA VAL A 62 -1.51 3.48 6.40
C VAL A 62 -0.71 4.51 5.62
N GLY A 63 0.00 5.39 6.32
CA GLY A 63 0.92 6.34 5.73
C GLY A 63 2.25 5.68 5.40
N ILE A 64 2.72 5.93 4.19
CA ILE A 64 3.89 5.32 3.58
C ILE A 64 4.88 6.43 3.22
N PRO A 65 6.10 6.41 3.78
CA PRO A 65 7.08 7.45 3.51
C PRO A 65 7.73 7.25 2.14
N THR A 66 8.05 8.36 1.48
CA THR A 66 8.88 8.42 0.26
C THR A 66 10.21 9.11 0.51
N GLN A 67 11.21 8.85 -0.32
CA GLN A 67 12.52 9.51 -0.19
C GLN A 67 12.50 10.93 -0.77
N LEU A 68 11.67 11.14 -1.79
CA LEU A 68 11.54 12.41 -2.50
C LEU A 68 10.21 13.08 -2.16
N SER A 69 10.27 14.40 -1.96
CA SER A 69 9.16 15.21 -1.45
C SER A 69 8.16 15.68 -2.51
N ALA A 70 8.51 15.63 -3.79
CA ALA A 70 7.66 16.08 -4.89
C ALA A 70 7.99 15.32 -6.17
N ARG A 71 7.38 14.15 -6.38
CA ARG A 71 7.62 13.34 -7.57
C ARG A 71 6.50 12.37 -7.84
N ARG A 72 6.45 11.88 -9.07
CA ARG A 72 5.69 10.70 -9.44
C ARG A 72 6.39 9.45 -8.88
N ILE A 73 5.63 8.60 -8.21
CA ILE A 73 6.04 7.25 -7.79
C ILE A 73 5.28 6.21 -8.62
N ALA A 74 5.81 5.01 -8.72
CA ALA A 74 5.06 3.84 -9.19
C ALA A 74 4.74 2.93 -8.01
N VAL A 75 3.59 2.27 -8.09
CA VAL A 75 3.04 1.41 -7.06
C VAL A 75 2.48 0.16 -7.74
N VAL A 76 2.68 -0.98 -7.08
CA VAL A 76 1.79 -2.12 -7.20
C VAL A 76 1.02 -2.27 -5.89
N LEU A 77 -0.29 -2.36 -5.97
CA LEU A 77 -1.18 -2.65 -4.86
C LEU A 77 -1.84 -4.00 -5.15
N SER A 78 -1.62 -4.99 -4.30
CA SER A 78 -2.08 -6.36 -4.51
C SER A 78 -2.78 -6.94 -3.29
N VAL A 79 -3.78 -7.79 -3.52
CA VAL A 79 -4.51 -8.51 -2.47
C VAL A 79 -4.27 -10.01 -2.59
N TRP A 80 -4.11 -10.66 -1.44
CA TRP A 80 -3.78 -12.07 -1.30
C TRP A 80 -4.81 -12.76 -0.42
N GLU A 81 -5.16 -14.01 -0.73
CA GLU A 81 -6.11 -14.81 0.06
C GLU A 81 -5.52 -15.30 1.39
N GLU A 82 -4.20 -15.45 1.43
CA GLU A 82 -3.40 -15.89 2.57
C GLU A 82 -2.29 -14.87 2.86
N PRO A 83 -1.59 -14.97 4.01
CA PRO A 83 -0.45 -14.12 4.30
C PRO A 83 0.50 -13.97 3.11
N ALA A 84 0.60 -12.74 2.60
CA ALA A 84 1.34 -12.49 1.38
C ALA A 84 2.82 -12.84 1.57
N PRO A 85 3.45 -13.51 0.60
CA PRO A 85 4.88 -13.79 0.66
C PRO A 85 5.67 -12.47 0.67
N ASP A 86 6.90 -12.54 1.16
CA ASP A 86 7.75 -11.36 1.19
C ASP A 86 8.03 -10.80 -0.22
N GLY A 87 7.85 -9.49 -0.36
CA GLY A 87 8.25 -8.74 -1.53
C GLY A 87 9.76 -8.54 -1.63
N ARG A 88 10.17 -7.87 -2.71
CA ARG A 88 11.57 -7.49 -2.95
C ARG A 88 11.84 -6.09 -2.40
N GLY A 89 13.11 -5.76 -2.17
CA GLY A 89 13.53 -4.41 -1.76
C GLY A 89 13.59 -4.21 -0.25
N VAL A 90 13.46 -2.95 0.18
CA VAL A 90 13.56 -2.55 1.59
C VAL A 90 12.17 -2.56 2.22
N LEU A 91 11.97 -3.40 3.23
CA LEU A 91 10.73 -3.43 4.01
C LEU A 91 10.58 -2.13 4.79
N LEU A 92 9.49 -1.39 4.55
CA LEU A 92 9.13 -0.19 5.30
C LEU A 92 8.31 -0.50 6.56
N GLY A 93 7.69 -1.69 6.60
CA GLY A 93 7.01 -2.22 7.77
C GLY A 93 5.75 -3.01 7.43
N THR A 94 5.01 -3.33 8.49
CA THR A 94 3.70 -3.97 8.45
C THR A 94 2.72 -3.15 9.28
N SER A 95 1.47 -3.03 8.85
CA SER A 95 0.39 -2.41 9.61
C SER A 95 -0.93 -3.10 9.33
N ARG A 96 -2.00 -2.61 9.97
CA ARG A 96 -3.37 -3.10 9.77
C ARG A 96 -4.26 -2.00 9.25
N ILE A 97 -5.22 -2.39 8.42
CA ILE A 97 -6.28 -1.53 7.91
C ILE A 97 -7.62 -2.25 8.00
N THR A 98 -8.65 -1.54 8.42
CA THR A 98 -10.03 -2.03 8.41
C THR A 98 -10.73 -1.46 7.20
N ALA A 99 -11.24 -2.34 6.33
CA ALA A 99 -11.96 -1.99 5.11
C ALA A 99 -13.41 -2.52 5.18
N PRO A 100 -14.34 -1.76 5.77
CA PRO A 100 -15.75 -2.16 5.86
C PRO A 100 -16.44 -2.17 4.49
N GLY A 101 -16.04 -1.28 3.57
CA GLY A 101 -16.57 -1.21 2.21
C GLY A 101 -15.82 -2.05 1.17
N ARG A 102 -14.81 -2.83 1.58
CA ARG A 102 -13.93 -3.65 0.71
C ARG A 102 -13.08 -2.86 -0.28
N GLU A 103 -13.14 -1.54 -0.30
CA GLU A 103 -12.36 -0.73 -1.23
C GLU A 103 -11.17 -0.10 -0.50
N LEU A 104 -9.99 -0.32 -1.07
CA LEU A 104 -8.77 0.38 -0.67
C LEU A 104 -8.33 1.29 -1.79
N SER A 105 -8.02 2.54 -1.46
CA SER A 105 -7.50 3.51 -2.40
C SER A 105 -6.17 4.06 -1.92
N LEU A 106 -5.28 4.37 -2.86
CA LEU A 106 -4.07 5.12 -2.57
C LEU A 106 -4.31 6.61 -2.83
N VAL A 107 -3.93 7.45 -1.88
CA VAL A 107 -4.17 8.90 -1.92
C VAL A 107 -2.91 9.67 -1.57
N ASN A 108 -2.77 10.86 -2.15
CA ASN A 108 -1.76 11.84 -1.78
C ASN A 108 -2.34 12.90 -0.82
N VAL A 109 -1.46 13.69 -0.18
CA VAL A 109 -1.86 14.78 0.75
C VAL A 109 -2.89 15.72 0.12
N GLU A 110 -2.74 16.00 -1.17
CA GLU A 110 -3.56 17.00 -1.84
C GLU A 110 -4.97 16.48 -2.17
N GLY A 111 -5.19 15.15 -2.20
CA GLY A 111 -6.46 14.51 -2.55
C GLY A 111 -6.96 14.88 -3.95
N ARG A 112 -6.09 15.39 -4.84
CA ARG A 112 -6.47 15.98 -6.13
C ARG A 112 -6.51 14.98 -7.28
N GLU A 113 -5.76 13.90 -7.16
CA GLU A 113 -5.72 12.83 -8.17
C GLU A 113 -6.17 11.53 -7.49
N PRO A 114 -7.20 10.83 -8.03
CA PRO A 114 -7.53 9.51 -7.52
C PRO A 114 -6.35 8.59 -7.84
N GLY A 115 -5.73 8.01 -6.81
CA GLY A 115 -4.73 6.96 -6.99
C GLY A 115 -5.40 5.61 -7.27
N PRO A 116 -4.60 4.54 -7.37
CA PRO A 116 -5.12 3.21 -7.64
C PRO A 116 -6.10 2.76 -6.56
N VAL A 117 -7.17 2.11 -7.01
CA VAL A 117 -8.21 1.50 -6.17
C VAL A 117 -8.17 0.00 -6.34
N LEU A 118 -8.17 -0.73 -5.24
CA LEU A 118 -8.22 -2.19 -5.17
C LEU A 118 -9.48 -2.62 -4.42
N VAL A 119 -10.22 -3.56 -4.99
CA VAL A 119 -11.41 -4.15 -4.35
C VAL A 119 -10.99 -5.46 -3.68
N LEU A 120 -11.20 -5.55 -2.38
CA LEU A 120 -10.89 -6.71 -1.54
C LEU A 120 -11.96 -7.80 -1.71
N PRO A 121 -11.59 -9.08 -1.56
CA PRO A 121 -12.54 -10.19 -1.62
C PRO A 121 -13.56 -10.12 -0.48
N ASP A 122 -13.14 -9.64 0.70
CA ASP A 122 -13.93 -9.63 1.94
C ASP A 122 -13.85 -8.27 2.66
N GLU A 123 -14.80 -8.04 3.57
CA GLU A 123 -14.82 -6.90 4.49
C GLU A 123 -13.99 -7.20 5.75
N GLY A 124 -13.50 -6.15 6.42
CA GLY A 124 -12.96 -6.24 7.77
C GLY A 124 -11.48 -5.87 7.87
N GLU A 125 -10.80 -6.43 8.88
CA GLU A 125 -9.39 -6.14 9.15
C GLU A 125 -8.47 -6.93 8.21
N HIS A 126 -7.48 -6.22 7.68
CA HIS A 126 -6.48 -6.72 6.76
C HIS A 126 -5.09 -6.30 7.25
N GLU A 127 -4.12 -7.19 7.09
CA GLU A 127 -2.71 -6.87 7.25
C GLU A 127 -2.19 -6.23 5.95
N VAL A 128 -1.29 -5.26 6.10
CA VAL A 128 -0.68 -4.51 5.01
C VAL A 128 0.83 -4.55 5.20
N LYS A 129 1.55 -4.92 4.16
CA LYS A 129 3.02 -4.91 4.16
C LYS A 129 3.54 -4.16 2.95
N VAL A 130 4.54 -3.31 3.19
CA VAL A 130 5.01 -2.36 2.18
C VAL A 130 6.52 -2.46 2.02
N TRP A 131 6.96 -2.61 0.77
CA TRP A 131 8.36 -2.54 0.40
C TRP A 131 8.62 -1.36 -0.53
N ARG A 132 9.78 -0.73 -0.35
CA ARG A 132 10.36 0.21 -1.30
C ARG A 132 11.33 -0.56 -2.19
N LEU A 133 11.08 -0.53 -3.49
CA LEU A 133 11.91 -1.15 -4.52
C LEU A 133 12.97 -0.17 -5.00
N ALA A 134 14.09 -0.69 -5.49
CA ALA A 134 15.05 0.13 -6.22
C ALA A 134 14.36 0.75 -7.46
N PRO A 135 14.83 1.87 -8.02
CA PRO A 135 14.34 2.33 -9.33
C PRO A 135 14.66 1.32 -10.43
N ALA A 136 13.80 1.18 -11.44
CA ALA A 136 14.03 0.28 -12.59
C ALA A 136 15.25 0.72 -13.43
N GLU A 137 15.45 2.03 -13.50
CA GLU A 137 16.55 2.68 -14.20
C GLU A 137 17.10 3.85 -13.37
N ALA A 138 18.35 4.23 -13.62
CA ALA A 138 18.98 5.33 -12.91
C ALA A 138 18.21 6.64 -13.13
N GLY A 139 17.67 7.19 -12.04
CA GLY A 139 16.84 8.40 -12.11
C GLY A 139 15.36 8.13 -12.45
N GLY A 140 14.92 6.87 -12.52
CA GLY A 140 13.50 6.51 -12.61
C GLY A 140 12.67 6.92 -11.38
N PRO A 141 11.34 6.75 -11.41
CA PRO A 141 10.50 6.99 -10.24
C PRO A 141 10.82 6.03 -9.10
N GLU A 142 10.53 6.44 -7.86
CA GLU A 142 10.50 5.49 -6.75
C GLU A 142 9.38 4.46 -6.97
N ARG A 143 9.59 3.24 -6.47
CA ARG A 143 8.69 2.12 -6.72
C ARG A 143 8.31 1.44 -5.41
N TYR A 144 7.03 1.09 -5.27
CA TYR A 144 6.47 0.53 -4.05
C TYR A 144 5.68 -0.73 -4.34
N ASP A 145 5.87 -1.75 -3.51
CA ASP A 145 5.08 -2.98 -3.48
C ASP A 145 4.25 -2.99 -2.20
N VAL A 146 2.94 -2.86 -2.36
CA VAL A 146 1.94 -2.86 -1.27
C VAL A 146 1.13 -4.14 -1.39
N ARG A 147 1.23 -4.99 -0.36
CA ARG A 147 0.51 -6.26 -0.29
C ARG A 147 -0.47 -6.25 0.86
N VAL A 148 -1.68 -6.72 0.59
CA VAL A 148 -2.80 -6.75 1.54
C VAL A 148 -3.33 -8.18 1.62
N TRP A 149 -3.66 -8.65 2.82
CA TRP A 149 -4.33 -9.94 3.01
C TRP A 149 -5.23 -9.91 4.26
N PRO A 150 -6.22 -10.81 4.39
CA PRO A 150 -7.07 -10.87 5.58
C PRO A 150 -6.24 -11.03 6.86
N ALA A 151 -6.54 -10.23 7.89
CA ALA A 151 -5.92 -10.44 9.20
C ALA A 151 -6.47 -11.74 9.82
N ASP A 152 -5.59 -12.54 10.41
CA ASP A 152 -6.02 -13.75 11.13
C ASP A 152 -7.03 -13.36 12.23
N ARG A 153 -8.20 -14.01 12.24
CA ARG A 153 -9.24 -13.82 13.27
C ARG A 153 -8.83 -14.32 14.67
N GLU A 154 -7.60 -14.80 14.85
CA GLU A 154 -7.11 -15.39 16.09
C GLU A 154 -6.48 -14.35 17.03
N ASP A 155 -7.30 -13.44 17.59
CA ASP A 155 -6.91 -12.77 18.85
C ASP A 155 -8.11 -12.32 19.71
N SER A 156 -9.31 -12.86 19.46
CA SER A 156 -10.51 -12.53 20.26
C SER A 156 -10.80 -13.50 21.42
N PHE A 157 -10.01 -14.57 21.61
CA PHE A 157 -10.35 -15.67 22.54
C PHE A 157 -9.24 -16.09 23.51
N ARG A 158 -8.25 -15.24 23.82
CA ARG A 158 -7.32 -15.48 24.93
C ARG A 158 -7.41 -14.40 26.00
N SER A 159 -8.51 -14.41 26.73
CA SER A 159 -8.59 -13.94 28.12
C SER A 159 -9.72 -14.70 28.79
N GLY A 160 -9.41 -15.93 29.21
CA GLY A 160 -10.19 -16.71 30.17
C GLY A 160 -9.59 -16.59 31.56
#